data_AF-A0A1N6VX57-F1
#
_entry.id   AF-A0A1N6VX57-F1
#
_cell.length_a   1.000
_cell.length_b   1.000
_cell.length_c   1.000
_cell.angle_alpha   90.00
_cell.angle_beta   90.00
_cell.angle_gamma   90.00
#
_symmetry.space_group_name_H-M   'P 1'
#
loop_
_entity.id
_entity.type
_entity.pdbx_description
1 polymer ?
#
loop_
_entity_poly.entity_id
_entity_poly.type
_entity_poly.pdbx_seq_one_letter_code
_entity_poly.pdbx_strand_id
1 'polypeptide(L)'
;MQRSSLALLLGALAGCAAPPPQQPADTLAGHLVMAPRMQVFIGCQAEEPLWVVADDALRERLETRYAELVDEPGEEAFARVRGTVGPALDCPWCRDFPGSLHLEEVLEYREASARDCR
;
A
#
# COMPACT_ATOMS: atom_id res chain seq x y z
N MET A 1 -62.58 -32.26 10.33
CA MET A 1 -62.26 -32.09 8.89
C MET A 1 -61.54 -30.76 8.71
N GLN A 2 -60.70 -30.62 7.68
CA GLN A 2 -59.89 -29.45 7.27
C GLN A 2 -58.56 -29.26 8.05
N ARG A 3 -57.45 -29.92 7.66
CA ARG A 3 -56.52 -29.73 6.51
C ARG A 3 -55.71 -28.42 6.57
N SER A 4 -54.39 -28.58 6.76
CA SER A 4 -53.23 -27.93 6.11
C SER A 4 -53.25 -26.39 5.92
N SER A 5 -52.17 -25.65 6.17
CA SER A 5 -50.90 -25.82 5.45
C SER A 5 -49.74 -25.09 6.16
N LEU A 6 -48.59 -25.78 6.24
CA LEU A 6 -47.28 -25.15 6.36
C LEU A 6 -47.02 -24.32 5.09
N ALA A 7 -46.62 -23.06 5.25
CA ALA A 7 -45.94 -22.32 4.20
C ALA A 7 -44.47 -22.17 4.61
N LEU A 8 -43.65 -23.12 4.16
CA LEU A 8 -42.21 -22.93 4.00
C LEU A 8 -42.01 -21.91 2.86
N LEU A 9 -41.38 -20.78 3.15
CA LEU A 9 -40.78 -19.92 2.13
C LEU A 9 -39.27 -19.96 2.30
N LEU A 10 -38.69 -20.90 1.55
CA LEU A 10 -37.26 -21.02 1.28
C LEU A 10 -36.81 -19.88 0.36
N GLY A 11 -35.70 -19.25 0.75
CA GLY A 11 -34.51 -19.18 -0.09
C GLY A 11 -34.55 -18.31 -1.34
N ALA A 12 -34.04 -17.08 -1.21
CA ALA A 12 -33.33 -16.40 -2.28
C ALA A 12 -32.14 -15.63 -1.67
N LEU A 13 -31.15 -16.37 -1.17
CA LEU A 13 -29.83 -15.81 -0.88
C LEU A 13 -29.13 -15.62 -2.23
N ALA A 14 -29.40 -14.48 -2.86
CA ALA A 14 -28.51 -13.94 -3.87
C ALA A 14 -27.18 -13.66 -3.15
N GLY A 15 -26.21 -14.55 -3.36
CA GLY A 15 -24.84 -14.37 -2.89
C GLY A 15 -24.21 -13.19 -3.61
N CYS A 16 -24.48 -11.98 -3.14
CA CYS A 16 -23.56 -10.88 -3.30
C CYS A 16 -22.31 -11.30 -2.53
N ALA A 17 -21.28 -11.74 -3.25
CA ALA A 17 -19.93 -11.76 -2.70
C ALA A 17 -19.64 -10.32 -2.25
N ALA A 18 -19.75 -10.07 -0.94
CA ALA A 18 -19.36 -8.80 -0.39
C ALA A 18 -17.88 -8.62 -0.76
N PRO A 19 -17.50 -7.50 -1.41
CA PRO A 19 -16.09 -7.23 -1.62
C PRO A 19 -15.40 -7.28 -0.25
N PRO A 20 -14.18 -7.84 -0.16
CA PRO A 20 -13.45 -7.88 1.09
C PRO A 20 -13.41 -6.46 1.67
N PRO A 21 -13.55 -6.30 2.99
CA PRO A 21 -13.49 -4.98 3.61
C PRO A 21 -12.18 -4.32 3.20
N GLN A 22 -12.28 -3.23 2.43
CA GLN A 22 -11.13 -2.40 2.10
C GLN A 22 -10.62 -1.83 3.41
N GLN A 23 -9.41 -2.21 3.81
CA GLN A 23 -8.77 -1.60 4.97
C GLN A 23 -8.67 -0.09 4.72
N PRO A 24 -8.99 0.75 5.70
CA PRO A 24 -8.84 2.19 5.55
C PRO A 24 -7.36 2.53 5.34
N ALA A 25 -7.11 3.50 4.46
CA ALA A 25 -5.76 3.97 4.19
C ALA A 25 -5.19 4.70 5.42
N ASP A 26 -4.02 4.25 5.87
CA ASP A 26 -3.32 4.81 7.00
C ASP A 26 -2.37 5.92 6.57
N THR A 27 -2.14 6.88 7.47
CA THR A 27 -1.05 7.84 7.30
C THR A 27 0.22 7.27 7.90
N LEU A 28 1.22 7.03 7.05
CA LEU A 28 2.49 6.43 7.41
C LEU A 28 3.62 7.44 7.21
N ALA A 29 4.62 7.39 8.09
CA ALA A 29 5.86 8.14 7.95
C ALA A 29 7.01 7.14 7.79
N GLY A 30 8.00 7.48 6.96
CA GLY A 30 9.12 6.59 6.69
C GLY A 30 10.01 7.12 5.58
N HIS A 31 10.84 6.24 5.05
CA HIS A 31 11.77 6.53 3.98
C HIS A 31 11.36 5.80 2.71
N LEU A 32 11.25 6.55 1.61
CA LEU A 32 11.14 6.00 0.27
C LEU A 32 12.56 5.79 -0.29
N VAL A 33 12.82 4.60 -0.79
CA VAL A 33 14.08 4.26 -1.47
C VAL A 33 13.74 3.76 -2.86
N MET A 34 14.34 4.37 -3.88
CA MET A 34 14.10 4.02 -5.29
C MET A 34 15.41 3.75 -6.03
N ALA A 35 15.44 2.68 -6.81
CA ALA A 35 16.51 2.33 -7.71
C ALA A 35 15.93 1.68 -8.99
N PRO A 36 16.72 1.43 -10.04
CA PRO A 36 16.21 0.76 -11.23
C PRO A 36 15.53 -0.57 -10.87
N ARG A 37 14.21 -0.66 -11.11
CA ARG A 37 13.35 -1.81 -10.78
C ARG A 37 13.17 -2.10 -9.29
N MET A 38 13.38 -1.12 -8.41
CA MET A 38 13.13 -1.26 -6.98
C MET A 38 12.53 0.02 -6.42
N GLN A 39 11.41 -0.10 -5.72
CA GLN A 39 10.76 1.02 -5.04
C GLN A 39 10.15 0.50 -3.74
N VAL A 40 10.71 0.95 -2.62
CA VAL A 40 10.34 0.43 -1.31
C VAL A 40 10.08 1.57 -0.34
N PHE A 41 9.22 1.28 0.64
CA PHE A 41 8.94 2.17 1.75
C PHE A 41 9.35 1.50 3.05
N ILE A 42 10.24 2.16 3.78
CA ILE A 42 10.72 1.73 5.09
C ILE A 42 9.98 2.58 6.13
N GLY A 43 8.93 2.03 6.73
CA GLY A 43 8.13 2.76 7.71
C GLY A 43 8.90 3.03 8.99
N CYS A 44 8.74 4.22 9.59
CA CYS A 44 9.38 4.58 10.85
C CYS A 44 9.09 3.61 12.01
N GLN A 45 7.96 2.90 11.95
CA GLN A 45 7.53 1.91 12.94
C GLN A 45 7.48 0.48 12.38
N ALA A 46 7.89 0.28 11.12
CA ALA A 46 7.86 -1.02 10.47
C ALA A 46 9.24 -1.70 10.63
N GLU A 47 9.23 -3.00 10.94
CA GLU A 47 10.46 -3.79 11.03
C GLU A 47 11.01 -4.18 9.66
N GLU A 48 10.14 -4.26 8.64
CA GLU A 48 10.49 -4.74 7.31
C GLU A 48 10.06 -3.75 6.21
N PRO A 49 10.84 -3.63 5.11
CA PRO A 49 10.48 -2.78 3.98
C PRO A 49 9.28 -3.31 3.21
N LEU A 50 8.43 -2.41 2.74
CA LEU A 50 7.25 -2.73 1.93
C LEU A 50 7.48 -2.35 0.46
N TRP A 51 7.07 -3.21 -0.46
CA TRP A 51 7.10 -2.88 -1.89
C TRP A 51 6.04 -1.82 -2.22
N VAL A 52 6.45 -0.71 -2.84
CA VAL A 52 5.51 0.36 -3.17
C VAL A 52 4.74 0.02 -4.44
N VAL A 53 3.41 0.11 -4.36
CA VAL A 53 2.50 0.02 -5.51
C VAL A 53 1.84 1.38 -5.66
N ALA A 54 2.02 2.01 -6.81
CA ALA A 54 1.39 3.28 -7.16
C ALA A 54 0.87 3.18 -8.60
N ASP A 55 -0.14 3.97 -8.95
CA ASP A 55 -0.51 4.16 -10.35
C ASP A 55 0.62 4.85 -11.14
N ASP A 56 0.56 4.76 -12.47
CA ASP A 56 1.64 5.25 -13.34
C ASP A 56 1.93 6.75 -13.15
N ALA A 57 0.89 7.56 -12.96
CA ALA A 57 1.02 9.01 -12.80
C ALA A 57 1.65 9.38 -11.46
N LEU A 58 1.28 8.67 -10.38
CA LEU A 58 1.89 8.85 -9.07
C LEU A 58 3.33 8.34 -9.05
N ARG A 59 3.61 7.20 -9.67
CA ARG A 59 4.97 6.65 -9.79
C ARG A 59 5.90 7.63 -10.52
N GLU A 60 5.50 8.17 -11.66
CA GLU A 60 6.31 9.15 -12.41
C GLU A 60 6.64 10.39 -11.58
N ARG A 61 5.66 10.91 -10.82
CA ARG A 61 5.88 12.04 -9.90
C ARG A 61 6.86 11.68 -8.79
N LEU A 62 6.76 10.48 -8.23
CA LEU A 62 7.68 10.01 -7.19
C LEU A 62 9.10 9.91 -7.72
N GLU A 63 9.30 9.27 -8.87
CA GLU A 63 10.61 9.07 -9.48
C GLU A 63 11.27 10.40 -9.84
N THR A 64 10.51 11.31 -10.46
CA THR A 64 11.00 12.65 -10.80
C THR A 64 11.43 13.41 -9.55
N ARG A 65 10.59 13.43 -8.52
CA ARG A 65 10.89 14.14 -7.29
C ARG A 65 12.03 13.47 -6.51
N TYR A 66 12.10 12.14 -6.50
CA TYR A 66 13.18 11.40 -5.84
C TYR A 66 14.55 11.82 -6.40
N ALA A 67 14.68 11.90 -7.72
CA ALA A 67 15.91 12.33 -8.38
C ALA A 67 16.35 13.77 -8.06
N GLU A 68 15.47 14.60 -7.49
CA GLU A 68 15.81 15.94 -6.99
C GLU A 68 16.20 15.95 -5.51
N LEU A 69 15.91 14.86 -4.77
CA LEU A 69 16.07 14.76 -3.32
C LEU A 69 17.28 13.92 -2.90
N VAL A 70 17.84 13.12 -3.81
CA VAL A 70 18.97 12.24 -3.52
C VAL A 70 20.07 12.42 -4.55
N ASP A 71 21.31 12.13 -4.15
CA ASP A 71 22.46 12.20 -5.05
C ASP A 71 22.62 10.88 -5.84
N GLU A 72 22.32 9.74 -5.20
CA GLU A 72 22.48 8.40 -5.79
C GLU A 72 21.20 7.53 -5.66
N PRO A 73 20.88 6.69 -6.67
CA PRO A 73 19.80 5.71 -6.54
C PRO A 73 20.04 4.76 -5.37
N GLY A 74 19.01 4.49 -4.57
CA GLY A 74 19.10 3.65 -3.39
C GLY A 74 19.35 4.40 -2.08
N GLU A 75 19.51 5.72 -2.12
CA GLU A 75 19.51 6.57 -0.93
C GLU A 75 18.10 6.78 -0.38
N GLU A 76 18.02 7.25 0.85
CA GLU A 76 16.74 7.48 1.54
C GLU A 76 16.21 8.89 1.26
N ALA A 77 14.93 8.98 0.93
CA ALA A 77 14.18 10.24 0.95
C ALA A 77 13.01 10.10 1.93
N PHE A 78 12.79 11.09 2.80
CA PHE A 78 11.72 11.02 3.78
C PHE A 78 10.37 11.33 3.16
N ALA A 79 9.37 10.49 3.48
CA ALA A 79 8.00 10.70 3.05
C ALA A 79 6.99 10.50 4.18
N ARG A 80 5.98 11.36 4.20
CA ARG A 80 4.69 11.05 4.82
C ARG A 80 3.70 10.73 3.71
N VAL A 81 3.02 9.61 3.85
CA VAL A 81 2.18 9.05 2.81
C VAL A 81 0.84 8.60 3.37
N ARG A 82 -0.18 8.58 2.50
CA ARG A 82 -1.42 7.85 2.74
C ARG A 82 -1.44 6.62 1.84
N GLY A 83 -1.75 5.47 2.41
CA GLY A 83 -1.87 4.23 1.65
C GLY A 83 -2.32 3.06 2.49
N THR A 84 -2.49 1.93 1.83
CA THR A 84 -2.94 0.70 2.46
C THR A 84 -1.84 -0.35 2.41
N VAL A 85 -1.46 -0.90 3.57
CA VAL A 85 -0.51 -2.02 3.64
C VAL A 85 -1.21 -3.30 3.20
N GLY A 86 -0.55 -4.05 2.30
CA GLY A 86 -1.06 -5.28 1.71
C GLY A 86 -0.07 -6.44 1.85
N PRO A 87 -0.49 -7.64 1.43
CA PRO A 87 0.37 -8.82 1.43
C PRO A 87 1.52 -8.68 0.42
N ALA A 88 2.52 -9.56 0.55
CA ALA A 88 3.55 -9.73 -0.47
C ALA A 88 2.92 -9.99 -1.85
N LEU A 89 3.55 -9.45 -2.88
CA LEU A 89 3.08 -9.57 -4.26
C LEU A 89 3.82 -10.69 -4.99
N ASP A 90 3.13 -11.33 -5.92
CA ASP A 90 3.74 -12.30 -6.82
C ASP A 90 4.28 -11.58 -8.07
N CYS A 91 5.51 -11.06 -7.98
CA CYS A 91 6.21 -10.51 -9.13
C CYS A 91 7.73 -10.74 -9.07
N PRO A 92 8.43 -10.73 -10.23
CA PRO A 92 9.85 -11.09 -10.28
C PRO A 92 10.78 -10.21 -9.43
N TRP A 93 10.38 -8.95 -9.18
CA TRP A 93 11.21 -7.94 -8.52
C TRP A 93 10.79 -7.62 -7.08
N CYS A 94 9.58 -8.05 -6.69
CA CYS A 94 8.97 -7.69 -5.41
C CYS A 94 8.82 -8.88 -4.46
N ARG A 95 9.09 -10.11 -4.93
CA ARG A 95 8.91 -11.34 -4.15
C ARG A 95 9.74 -11.43 -2.87
N ASP A 96 10.83 -10.67 -2.80
CA ASP A 96 11.74 -10.65 -1.65
C ASP A 96 11.24 -9.72 -0.54
N PHE A 97 10.14 -9.00 -0.77
CA PHE A 97 9.52 -8.12 0.21
C PHE A 97 8.32 -8.81 0.87
N PRO A 98 8.18 -8.72 2.20
CA PRO A 98 7.17 -9.41 2.99
C PRO A 98 5.76 -8.82 2.83
N GLY A 99 5.65 -7.62 2.26
CA GLY A 99 4.40 -6.91 2.07
C GLY A 99 4.46 -5.85 0.99
N SER A 100 3.31 -5.25 0.72
CA SER A 100 3.17 -4.11 -0.18
C SER A 100 2.63 -2.88 0.56
N LEU A 101 2.90 -1.70 -0.01
CA LEU A 101 2.22 -0.47 0.33
C LEU A 101 1.55 0.07 -0.93
N HIS A 102 0.23 -0.02 -0.98
CA HIS A 102 -0.59 0.61 -2.02
C HIS A 102 -0.71 2.10 -1.69
N LEU A 103 0.12 2.89 -2.35
CA LEU A 103 0.26 4.31 -2.12
C LEU A 103 -0.85 5.07 -2.84
N GLU A 104 -1.58 5.90 -2.10
CA GLU A 104 -2.68 6.71 -2.61
C GLU A 104 -2.30 8.19 -2.72
N GLU A 105 -1.55 8.69 -1.73
CA GLU A 105 -1.15 10.10 -1.68
C GLU A 105 0.22 10.27 -0.98
N VAL A 106 0.96 11.28 -1.42
CA VAL A 106 2.19 11.74 -0.76
C VAL A 106 1.90 13.08 -0.11
N LEU A 107 1.95 13.13 1.21
CA LEU A 107 1.61 14.29 2.04
C LEU A 107 2.83 15.18 2.32
N GLU A 108 4.01 14.56 2.43
CA GLU A 108 5.29 15.23 2.62
C GLU A 108 6.35 14.44 1.85
N TYR A 109 7.26 15.11 1.14
CA TYR A 109 8.36 14.47 0.46
C TYR A 109 9.58 15.37 0.36
N ARG A 110 10.67 14.97 1.02
CA ARG A 110 11.86 15.79 1.21
C ARG A 110 13.11 14.93 1.39
N GLU A 111 14.27 15.58 1.40
CA GLU A 111 15.54 14.97 1.78
C GLU A 111 15.40 14.30 3.15
N ALA A 112 16.02 13.12 3.28
CA ALA A 112 16.12 12.45 4.56
C ALA A 112 16.99 13.26 5.53
N SER A 113 16.67 13.16 6.80
CA SER A 113 17.40 13.81 7.88
C SER A 113 17.66 12.84 9.01
N ALA A 114 18.75 13.07 9.75
CA ALA A 114 19.08 12.27 10.92
C ALA A 114 17.98 12.30 12.02
N ARG A 115 17.04 13.25 11.97
CA ARG A 115 15.93 13.39 12.93
C ARG A 115 14.66 12.66 12.51
N ASP A 116 14.63 12.08 11.32
CA ASP A 116 13.47 11.33 10.87
C ASP A 116 13.24 10.12 11.77
N CYS A 117 11.97 9.75 11.95
CA CYS A 117 11.56 8.58 12.73
C CYS A 117 12.04 8.54 14.20
N ARG A 118 12.35 9.71 14.80
CA ARG A 118 12.67 9.85 16.23
C ARG A 118 11.48 10.29 17.09
#